data_AF-A0A964V5H3-F1
#
_entry.id   AF-A0A964V5H3-F1
#
_cell.length_a   1.000
_cell.length_b   1.000
_cell.length_c   1.000
_cell.angle_alpha   90.00
_cell.angle_beta   90.00
_cell.angle_gamma   90.00
#
_symmetry.space_group_name_H-M   'P 1'
#
loop_
_entity.id
_entity.type
_entity.pdbx_description
1 polymer ?
#
loop_
_entity_poly.entity_id
_entity_poly.type
_entity_poly.pdbx_seq_one_letter_code
_entity_poly.pdbx_strand_id
1 'polypeptide(L)'
;MATYDWTGTDIIPNGSGSAVRADLNDALLALFSQNSSATAPPETVAYMTWADTATGLYKIRNAANSGWITLYQLDGEWTTIALENGTAAAPSLYFKDSGTDTGLYSPGTDQVAIATAGVQRVNFNGATEVVFNDGGADVDLRIEGDTEPNLFKIDAGTDQVQVKNLNGGPLA
;
A
#
# COMPACT_ATOMS: atom_id res chain seq x y z
N MET A 1 -20.62 25.68 -5.71
CA MET A 1 -21.25 24.54 -5.00
C MET A 1 -21.70 25.11 -3.66
N ALA A 2 -22.98 25.02 -3.30
CA ALA A 2 -23.45 25.58 -2.03
C ALA A 2 -22.68 24.90 -0.90
N THR A 3 -21.91 25.68 -0.16
CA THR A 3 -21.20 25.24 1.04
C THR A 3 -22.26 24.94 2.09
N TYR A 4 -22.52 23.66 2.32
CA TYR A 4 -23.45 23.18 3.32
C TYR A 4 -23.02 23.67 4.72
N ASP A 5 -23.94 24.32 5.43
CA ASP A 5 -23.74 24.85 6.77
C ASP A 5 -24.13 23.78 7.79
N TRP A 6 -23.10 23.12 8.30
CA TRP A 6 -23.17 21.86 9.03
C TRP A 6 -23.29 22.18 10.54
N THR A 7 -24.34 22.91 10.93
CA THR A 7 -24.59 23.28 12.33
C THR A 7 -25.76 22.47 12.89
N GLY A 8 -25.51 21.22 13.27
CA GLY A 8 -26.48 20.39 13.98
C GLY A 8 -26.15 18.90 13.88
N THR A 9 -26.43 18.15 14.94
CA THR A 9 -26.43 16.68 14.90
C THR A 9 -27.20 16.20 13.67
N ASP A 10 -26.73 15.14 13.00
CA ASP A 10 -27.29 14.47 11.79
C ASP A 10 -28.74 13.92 11.93
N ILE A 11 -29.51 14.48 12.87
CA ILE A 11 -30.90 14.23 13.14
C ILE A 11 -31.69 15.35 12.47
N ILE A 12 -32.60 15.01 11.56
CA ILE A 12 -33.58 15.98 11.04
C ILE A 12 -34.51 16.35 12.21
N PRO A 13 -34.42 17.57 12.78
CA PRO A 13 -35.21 17.92 13.94
C PRO A 13 -36.68 18.11 13.55
N ASN A 14 -37.58 18.03 14.53
CA ASN A 14 -38.95 18.46 14.32
C ASN A 14 -38.97 19.96 13.99
N GLY A 15 -39.76 20.35 12.99
CA GLY A 15 -39.84 21.73 12.54
C GLY A 15 -41.03 21.98 11.62
N SER A 16 -41.09 23.17 11.01
CA SER A 16 -42.05 23.42 9.94
C SER A 16 -41.77 22.49 8.76
N GLY A 17 -42.81 22.13 7.99
CA GLY A 17 -42.62 21.27 6.82
C GLY A 17 -41.66 21.82 5.76
N SER A 18 -41.41 23.14 5.74
CA SER A 18 -40.37 23.74 4.90
C SER A 18 -38.97 23.54 5.44
N ALA A 19 -38.76 23.60 6.77
CA ALA A 19 -37.46 23.38 7.40
C ALA A 19 -37.03 21.92 7.26
N VAL A 20 -37.90 20.97 7.63
CA VAL A 20 -37.64 19.52 7.51
C VAL A 20 -37.28 19.12 6.08
N ARG A 21 -37.94 19.71 5.08
CA ARG A 21 -37.63 19.45 3.66
C ARG A 21 -36.27 20.03 3.24
N ALA A 22 -35.89 21.19 3.77
CA ALA A 22 -34.57 21.78 3.50
C ALA A 22 -33.48 20.86 4.05
N ASP A 23 -33.60 20.45 5.32
CA ASP A 23 -32.65 19.54 5.98
C ASP A 23 -32.54 18.19 5.23
N LEU A 24 -33.68 17.65 4.78
CA LEU A 24 -33.69 16.41 3.98
C LEU A 24 -32.94 16.56 2.65
N ASN A 25 -33.17 17.67 1.93
CA ASN A 25 -32.49 17.90 0.66
C ASN A 25 -30.98 18.04 0.86
N ASP A 26 -30.56 18.70 1.93
CA ASP A 26 -29.15 18.87 2.25
C ASP A 26 -28.49 17.53 2.63
N ALA A 27 -29.15 16.72 3.47
CA ALA A 27 -28.67 15.38 3.82
C ALA A 27 -28.55 14.46 2.59
N LEU A 28 -29.54 14.49 1.69
CA LEU A 28 -29.52 13.72 0.45
C LEU A 28 -28.43 14.22 -0.52
N LEU A 29 -28.16 15.53 -0.55
CA LEU A 29 -27.08 16.09 -1.35
C LEU A 29 -25.70 15.71 -0.79
N ALA A 30 -25.55 15.69 0.53
CA ALA A 30 -24.35 15.20 1.19
C ALA A 30 -24.10 13.72 0.83
N LEU A 31 -25.13 12.88 0.91
CA LEU A 31 -25.03 11.47 0.49
C LEU A 31 -24.66 11.34 -0.98
N PHE A 32 -25.35 12.06 -1.87
CA PHE A 32 -25.10 12.02 -3.31
C PHE A 32 -23.68 12.46 -3.68
N SER A 33 -23.16 13.46 -2.97
CA SER A 33 -21.80 13.97 -3.15
C SER A 33 -20.73 13.22 -2.36
N GLN A 34 -21.08 12.16 -1.62
CA GLN A 34 -20.16 11.44 -0.73
C GLN A 34 -19.46 12.38 0.28
N ASN A 35 -20.26 13.26 0.89
CA ASN A 35 -19.83 14.31 1.82
C ASN A 35 -18.79 15.30 1.24
N SER A 36 -18.77 15.49 -0.09
CA SER A 36 -17.71 16.25 -0.75
C SER A 36 -17.60 17.71 -0.27
N SER A 37 -16.39 18.11 0.12
CA SER A 37 -16.10 19.45 0.64
C SER A 37 -14.59 19.69 0.78
N ALA A 38 -14.17 20.96 0.84
CA ALA A 38 -12.77 21.36 1.01
C ALA A 38 -12.29 21.28 2.48
N THR A 39 -13.22 21.15 3.42
CA THR A 39 -12.97 21.03 4.86
C THR A 39 -13.64 19.77 5.36
N ALA A 40 -13.03 19.09 6.33
CA ALA A 40 -13.61 17.87 6.88
C ALA A 40 -15.05 18.10 7.39
N PRO A 41 -15.98 17.15 7.19
CA PRO A 41 -17.29 17.19 7.83
C PRO A 41 -17.14 17.38 9.35
N PRO A 42 -17.85 18.33 9.97
CA PRO A 42 -17.68 18.67 11.38
C PRO A 42 -18.22 17.61 12.33
N GLU A 43 -19.34 16.95 12.00
CA GLU A 43 -19.67 15.69 12.66
C GLU A 43 -19.08 14.53 11.88
N THR A 44 -18.56 13.58 12.64
CA THR A 44 -17.95 12.38 12.08
C THR A 44 -18.53 11.14 12.72
N VAL A 45 -18.71 10.11 11.91
CA VAL A 45 -19.07 8.77 12.38
C VAL A 45 -18.07 7.76 11.81
N ALA A 46 -17.78 6.71 12.57
CA ALA A 46 -16.87 5.65 12.11
C ALA A 46 -17.33 5.12 10.74
N TYR A 47 -16.38 4.89 9.84
CA TYR A 47 -16.59 4.39 8.49
C TYR A 47 -17.33 5.30 7.51
N MET A 48 -17.67 6.56 7.85
CA MET A 48 -18.17 7.50 6.86
C MET A 48 -17.12 7.81 5.79
N THR A 49 -17.58 8.10 4.58
CA THR A 49 -16.69 8.51 3.48
C THR A 49 -16.69 10.03 3.31
N TRP A 50 -15.59 10.53 2.75
CA TRP A 50 -15.42 11.94 2.45
C TRP A 50 -14.58 12.12 1.19
N ALA A 51 -15.14 12.83 0.21
CA ALA A 51 -14.41 13.36 -0.94
C ALA A 51 -13.80 14.72 -0.60
N ASP A 52 -12.54 14.73 -0.15
CA ASP A 52 -11.78 15.93 0.18
C ASP A 52 -11.35 16.65 -1.10
N THR A 53 -12.03 17.76 -1.42
CA THR A 53 -11.78 18.53 -2.64
C THR A 53 -10.62 19.51 -2.51
N ALA A 54 -10.11 19.75 -1.30
CA ALA A 54 -8.92 20.56 -1.11
C ALA A 54 -7.66 19.78 -1.47
N THR A 55 -7.62 18.48 -1.13
CA THR A 55 -6.47 17.61 -1.41
C THR A 55 -6.66 16.65 -2.58
N GLY A 56 -7.87 16.58 -3.17
CA GLY A 56 -8.16 15.62 -4.24
C GLY A 56 -8.10 14.17 -3.75
N LEU A 57 -8.57 13.87 -2.53
CA LEU A 57 -8.45 12.55 -1.93
C LEU A 57 -9.81 12.00 -1.49
N TYR A 58 -10.05 10.71 -1.74
CA TYR A 58 -11.15 9.98 -1.15
C TYR A 58 -10.71 9.32 0.16
N LYS A 59 -11.45 9.59 1.23
CA LYS A 59 -11.10 9.16 2.60
C LYS A 59 -12.27 8.41 3.24
N ILE A 60 -11.93 7.52 4.18
CA ILE A 60 -12.89 6.86 5.08
C ILE A 60 -12.49 7.10 6.53
N ARG A 61 -13.46 7.35 7.40
CA ARG A 61 -13.22 7.52 8.84
C ARG A 61 -12.87 6.18 9.46
N ASN A 62 -11.84 6.14 10.31
CA ASN A 62 -11.40 4.89 10.95
C ASN A 62 -12.46 4.35 11.94
N ALA A 63 -12.28 3.10 12.37
CA ALA A 63 -13.19 2.41 13.29
C ALA A 63 -13.36 3.13 14.63
N ALA A 64 -12.30 3.79 15.12
CA ALA A 64 -12.31 4.54 16.38
C ALA A 64 -12.93 5.94 16.25
N ASN A 65 -13.35 6.34 15.05
CA ASN A 65 -13.84 7.68 14.73
C ASN A 65 -12.87 8.83 15.13
N SER A 66 -11.57 8.57 15.08
CA SER A 66 -10.52 9.49 15.54
C SER A 66 -9.62 10.02 14.42
N GLY A 67 -9.67 9.41 13.23
CA GLY A 67 -8.81 9.79 12.10
C GLY A 67 -9.37 9.35 10.76
N TRP A 68 -8.77 9.87 9.69
CA TRP A 68 -9.12 9.55 8.30
C TRP A 68 -8.08 8.61 7.69
N ILE A 69 -8.57 7.59 6.99
CA ILE A 69 -7.77 6.69 6.16
C ILE A 69 -7.95 7.13 4.70
N THR A 70 -6.86 7.41 4.00
CA THR A 70 -6.89 7.73 2.57
C THR A 70 -7.05 6.45 1.76
N LEU A 71 -7.98 6.43 0.81
CA LEU A 71 -8.22 5.29 -0.07
C LEU A 71 -7.60 5.47 -1.45
N TYR A 72 -7.84 6.59 -2.12
CA TYR A 72 -7.30 6.90 -3.45
C TYR A 72 -7.46 8.39 -3.78
N GLN A 73 -6.79 8.84 -4.84
CA GLN A 73 -6.94 10.21 -5.37
C GLN A 73 -8.20 10.35 -6.22
N LEU A 74 -8.73 11.58 -6.29
CA LEU A 74 -9.93 11.98 -7.02
C LEU A 74 -9.61 12.84 -8.25
N ASP A 75 -8.41 13.42 -8.30
CA ASP A 75 -7.95 14.34 -9.34
C ASP A 75 -6.95 13.67 -10.29
N GLY A 76 -7.41 12.65 -11.03
CA GLY A 76 -6.64 12.05 -12.11
C GLY A 76 -6.71 10.53 -12.14
N GLU A 77 -5.67 9.93 -12.73
CA GLU A 77 -5.43 8.49 -12.68
C GLU A 77 -4.94 8.09 -11.29
N TRP A 78 -4.91 6.80 -10.97
CA TRP A 78 -4.29 6.31 -9.73
C TRP A 78 -2.76 6.45 -9.82
N THR A 79 -2.26 7.67 -9.69
CA THR A 79 -0.84 8.05 -9.79
C THR A 79 0.02 7.49 -8.65
N THR A 80 -0.55 7.31 -7.45
CA THR A 80 0.18 6.79 -6.28
C THR A 80 -0.69 5.82 -5.48
N ILE A 81 -0.10 4.73 -5.02
CA ILE A 81 -0.68 3.77 -4.09
C ILE A 81 0.26 3.73 -2.89
N ALA A 82 -0.20 4.24 -1.75
CA ALA A 82 0.53 4.12 -0.50
C ALA A 82 0.26 2.74 0.12
N LEU A 83 1.33 2.06 0.50
CA LEU A 83 1.29 0.79 1.21
C LEU A 83 2.08 0.94 2.50
N GLU A 84 1.66 0.23 3.55
CA GLU A 84 2.47 0.08 4.75
C GLU A 84 3.78 -0.65 4.43
N ASN A 85 4.79 -0.50 5.30
CA ASN A 85 6.10 -1.14 5.09
C ASN A 85 5.99 -2.66 4.92
N GLY A 86 5.22 -3.34 5.77
CA GLY A 86 5.13 -4.80 5.77
C GLY A 86 6.40 -5.49 6.31
N THR A 87 6.44 -6.82 6.24
CA THR A 87 7.57 -7.65 6.68
C THR A 87 7.77 -8.84 5.73
N ALA A 88 8.86 -9.60 5.88
CA ALA A 88 9.04 -10.82 5.09
C ALA A 88 7.90 -11.85 5.29
N ALA A 89 7.34 -11.95 6.50
CA ALA A 89 6.22 -12.84 6.82
C ALA A 89 4.83 -12.27 6.44
N ALA A 90 4.76 -10.96 6.18
CA ALA A 90 3.53 -10.26 5.80
C ALA A 90 3.86 -9.10 4.85
N PRO A 91 4.15 -9.37 3.57
CA PRO A 91 4.46 -8.33 2.60
C PRO A 91 3.26 -7.42 2.35
N SER A 92 3.51 -6.15 2.04
CA SER A 92 2.43 -5.18 1.85
C SER A 92 1.71 -5.32 0.51
N LEU A 93 2.39 -5.89 -0.49
CA LEU A 93 1.77 -6.43 -1.71
C LEU A 93 2.06 -7.93 -1.77
N TYR A 94 1.03 -8.78 -1.72
CA TYR A 94 1.19 -10.23 -1.64
C TYR A 94 0.22 -10.99 -2.55
N PHE A 95 0.58 -12.23 -2.88
CA PHE A 95 -0.26 -13.12 -3.70
C PHE A 95 -1.19 -13.94 -2.80
N LYS A 96 -2.46 -13.55 -2.69
CA LYS A 96 -3.43 -14.15 -1.75
C LYS A 96 -3.54 -15.68 -1.79
N ASP A 97 -3.41 -16.28 -2.98
CA ASP A 97 -3.56 -17.72 -3.18
C ASP A 97 -2.28 -18.49 -2.83
N SER A 98 -1.18 -17.77 -2.58
CA SER A 98 0.09 -18.30 -2.08
C SER A 98 0.26 -18.07 -0.57
N GLY A 99 -0.81 -17.71 0.15
CA GLY A 99 -0.74 -17.29 1.55
C GLY A 99 -0.43 -15.80 1.70
N THR A 100 -0.02 -15.36 2.88
CA THR A 100 0.27 -13.94 3.20
C THR A 100 1.76 -13.63 3.23
N ASP A 101 2.62 -14.55 2.82
CA ASP A 101 4.05 -14.53 3.12
C ASP A 101 4.95 -14.45 1.86
N THR A 102 4.33 -14.15 0.71
CA THR A 102 4.99 -14.10 -0.60
C THR A 102 4.59 -12.83 -1.33
N GLY A 103 5.56 -11.94 -1.58
CA GLY A 103 5.26 -10.59 -2.07
C GLY A 103 6.41 -9.56 -1.98
N LEU A 104 6.04 -8.29 -2.12
CA LEU A 104 6.91 -7.11 -1.99
C LEU A 104 6.63 -6.37 -0.68
N TYR A 105 7.67 -5.87 -0.04
CA TYR A 105 7.56 -5.08 1.20
C TYR A 105 8.72 -4.08 1.31
N SER A 106 8.61 -3.13 2.22
CA SER A 106 9.67 -2.19 2.59
C SER A 106 10.20 -2.55 4.00
N PRO A 107 11.45 -3.01 4.14
CA PRO A 107 12.05 -3.32 5.45
C PRO A 107 12.38 -2.08 6.30
N GLY A 108 12.41 -0.89 5.69
CA GLY A 108 12.76 0.37 6.32
C GLY A 108 12.68 1.53 5.33
N THR A 109 12.96 2.75 5.78
CA THR A 109 12.92 3.95 4.93
C THR A 109 13.80 3.77 3.70
N ASP A 110 13.25 4.11 2.53
CA ASP A 110 13.90 4.01 1.22
C ASP A 110 14.32 2.59 0.80
N GLN A 111 13.86 1.54 1.48
CA GLN A 111 14.19 0.15 1.15
C GLN A 111 13.02 -0.57 0.49
N VAL A 112 13.32 -1.54 -0.38
CA VAL A 112 12.35 -2.46 -0.98
C VAL A 112 12.91 -3.86 -0.97
N ALA A 113 12.11 -4.86 -0.63
CA ALA A 113 12.51 -6.25 -0.58
C ALA A 113 11.43 -7.18 -1.15
N ILE A 114 11.89 -8.34 -1.62
CA ILE A 114 11.04 -9.44 -2.09
C ILE A 114 11.11 -10.56 -1.06
N ALA A 115 9.97 -11.12 -0.68
CA ALA A 115 9.88 -12.30 0.18
C ALA A 115 9.10 -13.43 -0.49
N THR A 116 9.50 -14.67 -0.21
CA THR A 116 8.73 -15.86 -0.57
C THR A 116 8.76 -16.86 0.59
N ALA A 117 7.60 -17.45 0.90
CA ALA A 117 7.43 -18.35 2.05
C ALA A 117 7.95 -17.75 3.37
N GLY A 118 7.73 -16.45 3.57
CA GLY A 118 8.12 -15.74 4.80
C GLY A 118 9.60 -15.36 4.90
N VAL A 119 10.40 -15.65 3.88
CA VAL A 119 11.84 -15.42 3.86
C VAL A 119 12.19 -14.34 2.83
N GLN A 120 12.97 -13.34 3.25
CA GLN A 120 13.50 -12.32 2.34
C GLN A 120 14.49 -12.95 1.35
N ARG A 121 14.31 -12.66 0.05
CA ARG A 121 15.16 -13.18 -1.03
C ARG A 121 16.14 -12.14 -1.56
N VAL A 122 15.70 -10.89 -1.63
CA VAL A 122 16.54 -9.76 -2.04
C VAL A 122 16.09 -8.50 -1.31
N ASN A 123 17.06 -7.67 -0.93
CA ASN A 123 16.87 -6.36 -0.34
C ASN A 123 17.58 -5.30 -1.19
N PHE A 124 16.86 -4.28 -1.61
CA PHE A 124 17.40 -3.04 -2.17
C PHE A 124 17.54 -2.06 -1.01
N ASN A 125 18.73 -2.00 -0.41
CA ASN A 125 18.99 -1.38 0.88
C ASN A 125 19.22 0.14 0.72
N GLY A 126 18.17 0.89 0.40
CA GLY A 126 18.27 2.35 0.27
C GLY A 126 19.25 2.75 -0.82
N ALA A 127 20.20 3.62 -0.46
CA ALA A 127 21.23 4.12 -1.36
C ALA A 127 22.56 3.34 -1.29
N THR A 128 22.65 2.24 -0.55
CA THR A 128 23.93 1.54 -0.32
C THR A 128 24.16 0.39 -1.29
N GLU A 129 23.31 -0.62 -1.28
CA GLU A 129 23.56 -1.89 -1.98
C GLU A 129 22.28 -2.67 -2.30
N VAL A 130 22.43 -3.70 -3.12
CA VAL A 130 21.42 -4.74 -3.30
C VAL A 130 22.00 -6.04 -2.76
N VAL A 131 21.37 -6.60 -1.74
CA VAL A 131 21.82 -7.83 -1.08
C VAL A 131 20.83 -8.94 -1.41
N PHE A 132 21.31 -10.01 -2.03
CA PHE A 132 20.55 -11.26 -2.12
C PHE A 132 20.71 -12.00 -0.81
N ASN A 133 19.59 -12.45 -0.24
CA ASN A 133 19.56 -13.20 1.01
C ASN A 133 20.17 -12.44 2.22
N ASP A 134 19.85 -11.16 2.38
CA ASP A 134 20.31 -10.31 3.52
C ASP A 134 19.86 -10.86 4.89
N GLY A 135 18.75 -11.62 4.91
CA GLY A 135 18.24 -12.30 6.10
C GLY A 135 19.09 -13.49 6.57
N GLY A 136 20.12 -13.87 5.82
CA GLY A 136 21.07 -14.93 6.20
C GLY A 136 20.46 -16.33 6.23
N ALA A 137 19.39 -16.59 5.47
CA ALA A 137 18.84 -17.93 5.34
C ALA A 137 19.77 -18.81 4.49
N ASP A 138 19.70 -20.13 4.60
CA ASP A 138 20.44 -21.02 3.69
C ASP A 138 19.71 -21.07 2.33
N VAL A 139 19.97 -20.06 1.50
CA VAL A 139 19.32 -19.84 0.19
C VAL A 139 20.38 -19.50 -0.84
N ASP A 140 20.61 -20.45 -1.73
CA ASP A 140 21.57 -20.31 -2.82
C ASP A 140 21.14 -19.27 -3.87
N LEU A 141 22.12 -18.66 -4.53
CA LEU A 141 21.93 -17.93 -5.78
C LEU A 141 22.45 -18.79 -6.94
N ARG A 142 21.66 -18.96 -8.00
CA ARG A 142 22.00 -19.81 -9.15
C ARG A 142 21.71 -19.11 -10.48
N ILE A 143 22.64 -19.25 -11.43
CA ILE A 143 22.49 -18.85 -12.83
C ILE A 143 22.68 -20.11 -13.69
N GLU A 144 21.73 -20.37 -14.57
CA GLU A 144 21.61 -21.62 -15.33
C GLU A 144 21.91 -21.41 -16.82
N GLY A 145 22.37 -22.47 -17.49
CA GLY A 145 22.36 -22.61 -18.94
C GLY A 145 21.24 -23.56 -19.39
N ASP A 146 21.19 -23.85 -20.69
CA ASP A 146 20.18 -24.74 -21.27
C ASP A 146 20.29 -26.18 -20.74
N THR A 147 21.51 -26.72 -20.64
CA THR A 147 21.76 -28.11 -20.18
C THR A 147 22.58 -28.21 -18.88
N GLU A 148 23.00 -27.07 -18.32
CA GLU A 148 23.80 -27.01 -17.10
C GLU A 148 23.12 -26.06 -16.09
N PRO A 149 22.44 -26.61 -15.06
CA PRO A 149 21.73 -25.80 -14.08
C PRO A 149 22.65 -24.92 -13.23
N ASN A 150 23.92 -25.29 -13.04
CA ASN A 150 24.83 -24.57 -12.14
C ASN A 150 26.01 -23.92 -12.91
N LEU A 151 25.73 -23.07 -13.90
CA LEU A 151 26.81 -22.34 -14.60
C LEU A 151 27.57 -21.41 -13.64
N PHE A 152 26.83 -20.68 -12.80
CA PHE A 152 27.36 -19.91 -11.69
C PHE A 152 26.44 -20.10 -10.49
N LYS A 153 27.01 -20.41 -9.33
CA LYS A 153 26.27 -20.60 -8.08
C LYS A 153 27.00 -19.93 -6.93
N ILE A 154 26.27 -19.31 -6.02
CA ILE A 154 26.72 -18.99 -4.67
C ILE A 154 25.93 -19.90 -3.74
N ASP A 155 26.64 -20.77 -3.03
CA ASP A 155 26.10 -21.73 -2.10
C ASP A 155 26.11 -21.14 -0.69
N ALA A 156 24.93 -20.85 -0.14
CA ALA A 156 24.79 -20.12 1.11
C ALA A 156 25.11 -21.00 2.33
N GLY A 157 24.86 -22.31 2.25
CA GLY A 157 25.12 -23.25 3.33
C GLY A 157 26.61 -23.60 3.49
N THR A 158 27.40 -23.42 2.42
CA THR A 158 28.85 -23.69 2.43
C THR A 158 29.72 -22.43 2.30
N ASP A 159 29.11 -21.26 2.16
CA ASP A 159 29.77 -19.96 1.95
C ASP A 159 30.73 -19.96 0.75
N GLN A 160 30.31 -20.55 -0.38
CA GLN A 160 31.18 -20.76 -1.54
C GLN A 160 30.59 -20.25 -2.85
N VAL A 161 31.46 -19.70 -3.69
CA VAL A 161 31.16 -19.42 -5.10
C VAL A 161 31.66 -20.59 -5.95
N GLN A 162 30.79 -21.08 -6.84
CA GLN A 162 31.06 -22.17 -7.77
C GLN A 162 30.81 -21.67 -9.20
N VAL A 163 31.76 -21.93 -10.10
CA VAL A 163 31.63 -21.61 -11.53
C VAL A 163 31.92 -22.87 -12.32
N LYS A 164 30.99 -23.27 -13.20
CA LYS A 164 31.23 -24.39 -14.10
C LYS A 164 32.20 -23.96 -15.19
N ASN A 165 33.28 -24.74 -15.39
CA ASN A 165 34.24 -24.62 -16.49
C ASN A 165 34.62 -23.16 -16.80
N LEU A 166 35.59 -22.59 -16.07
CA LEU A 166 36.16 -21.27 -16.36
C LEU A 166 36.88 -21.26 -17.72
N ASN A 167 36.13 -21.13 -18.80
CA ASN A 167 36.67 -21.09 -20.15
C ASN A 167 36.71 -19.63 -20.63
N GLY A 168 37.72 -18.89 -20.15
CA GLY A 168 37.83 -17.45 -20.41
C GLY A 168 39.27 -16.99 -20.50
N GLY A 169 39.86 -17.10 -21.70
CA GLY A 169 40.83 -16.09 -22.14
C GLY A 169 40.16 -14.70 -22.19
N PRO A 170 40.92 -13.60 -22.30
CA PRO A 170 40.35 -12.26 -22.23
C PRO A 170 39.19 -12.08 -23.21
N LEU A 171 38.10 -11.49 -22.73
CA LEU A 171 36.96 -11.10 -23.55
C LEU A 171 37.45 -10.08 -24.60
N ALA A 172 37.25 -10.41 -25.88
CA ALA A 172 37.57 -9.51 -27.00
C ALA A 172 36.49 -8.43 -27.16
#